data_AF-A0A4Q3EFY9-F1
#
_entry.id   AF-A0A4Q3EFY9-F1
#
_cell.length_a   1.000
_cell.length_b   1.000
_cell.length_c   1.000
_cell.angle_alpha   90.00
_cell.angle_beta   90.00
_cell.angle_gamma   90.00
#
_symmetry.space_group_name_H-M   'P 1'
#
loop_
_entity.id
_entity.type
_entity.pdbx_description
1 polymer ?
#
loop_
_entity_poly.entity_id
_entity_poly.type
_entity_poly.pdbx_seq_one_letter_code
_entity_poly.pdbx_strand_id
1 'polypeptide(L)'
;DEKANIVNEWFGKTIIHSNRRFTYEEVQEIIEAEGGEYGEEILKLNELAHILRDRKFKNGAISFETTEVKFKLDESGKPIGVYVKERKDAHKLIEDFMLLANRKVAEFVSKMGKGKQKYTFVYRIHDLPKPDSLNSFAQFAARFGYKISTKSGKDTAKSLNYLMHDVEGKKEQNVLTQLAIRSMAKAIYTTKGTSHYGLAFDHYTHFTSPIRRYPDVMVHRLLFHYLNGGQSANAEHYEKLCEHSSQMEKKAADAERSSVKYKQAEYLKEQVGNIFSGIISGVTEWGMYVEIIENKCEGMIRLRDISDDFYTLDEKNYAIIGQRKKKVYQLGDEVKIRVKQVDLTKKQIDFSLVQE
;
A
#
# COMPACT_ATOMS: atom_id res chain seq x y z
N ASP A 1 -27.09 4.68 11.88
CA ASP A 1 -27.45 5.32 13.17
C ASP A 1 -26.21 6.04 13.72
N GLU A 2 -26.26 6.59 14.93
CA GLU A 2 -25.12 7.26 15.58
C GLU A 2 -23.92 6.33 15.81
N LYS A 3 -24.14 5.02 15.85
CA LYS A 3 -23.09 4.01 16.01
C LYS A 3 -22.57 3.49 14.67
N ALA A 4 -22.81 4.22 13.58
CA ALA A 4 -22.48 3.81 12.21
C ALA A 4 -22.99 2.40 11.83
N ASN A 5 -24.13 1.98 12.39
CA ASN A 5 -24.85 0.81 11.91
C ASN A 5 -25.71 1.20 10.71
N ILE A 6 -25.77 0.31 9.72
CA ILE A 6 -26.59 0.47 8.53
C ILE A 6 -28.03 0.14 8.90
N VAL A 7 -28.92 1.14 8.78
CA VAL A 7 -30.34 1.01 9.09
C VAL A 7 -31.13 0.55 7.87
N ASN A 8 -30.81 1.11 6.70
CA ASN A 8 -31.40 0.73 5.42
C ASN A 8 -30.34 0.87 4.31
N GLU A 9 -30.52 0.14 3.22
CA GLU A 9 -29.66 0.19 2.04
C GLU A 9 -30.52 0.21 0.76
N TRP A 10 -30.15 1.07 -0.19
CA TRP A 10 -30.80 1.16 -1.50
C TRP A 10 -29.73 1.38 -2.58
N PHE A 11 -29.89 0.69 -3.71
CA PHE A 11 -29.00 0.80 -4.87
C PHE A 11 -29.83 1.13 -6.09
N GLY A 12 -29.43 2.19 -6.81
CA GLY A 12 -30.14 2.61 -8.00
C GLY A 12 -29.47 3.81 -8.67
N LYS A 13 -29.99 4.19 -9.84
CA LYS A 13 -29.58 5.41 -10.51
C LYS A 13 -30.24 6.60 -9.83
N THR A 14 -29.49 7.68 -9.69
CA THR A 14 -29.97 8.94 -9.14
C THR A 14 -29.30 10.12 -9.87
N ILE A 15 -29.77 11.33 -9.60
CA ILE A 15 -29.20 12.57 -10.09
C ILE A 15 -28.80 13.39 -8.87
N ILE A 16 -27.58 13.95 -8.88
CA ILE A 16 -27.06 14.79 -7.80
C ILE A 16 -26.50 16.09 -8.36
N HIS A 17 -26.46 17.14 -7.54
CA HIS A 17 -25.77 18.38 -7.81
C HIS A 17 -24.88 18.73 -6.61
N SER A 18 -23.55 18.65 -6.77
CA SER A 18 -22.61 18.85 -5.67
C SER A 18 -22.67 20.29 -5.18
N ASN A 19 -23.00 20.51 -3.90
CA ASN A 19 -23.10 21.85 -3.33
C ASN A 19 -21.74 22.55 -3.19
N ARG A 20 -20.68 21.79 -2.93
CA ARG A 20 -19.31 22.29 -2.77
C ARG A 20 -18.31 21.27 -3.30
N ARG A 21 -17.18 21.76 -3.83
CA ARG A 21 -16.01 20.96 -4.19
C ARG A 21 -14.90 21.27 -3.21
N PHE A 22 -14.59 20.31 -2.34
CA PHE A 22 -13.53 20.43 -1.35
C PHE A 22 -12.22 19.80 -1.82
N THR A 23 -11.09 20.32 -1.34
CA THR A 23 -9.81 19.61 -1.28
C THR A 23 -9.65 18.87 0.05
N TYR A 24 -8.69 17.96 0.15
CA TYR A 24 -8.42 17.26 1.41
C TYR A 24 -7.86 18.21 2.47
N GLU A 25 -7.12 19.22 2.05
CA GLU A 25 -6.53 20.24 2.92
C GLU A 25 -7.62 21.11 3.54
N GLU A 26 -8.60 21.59 2.75
CA GLU A 26 -9.76 22.35 3.26
C GLU A 26 -10.56 21.52 4.29
N VAL A 27 -10.83 20.24 3.99
CA VAL A 27 -11.56 19.36 4.92
C VAL A 27 -10.73 19.09 6.18
N GLN A 28 -9.42 18.96 6.04
CA GLN A 28 -8.53 18.74 7.19
C GLN A 28 -8.54 19.97 8.12
N GLU A 29 -8.48 21.18 7.57
CA GLU A 29 -8.58 22.42 8.35
C GLU A 29 -9.92 22.51 9.09
N ILE A 30 -11.04 22.14 8.44
CA ILE A 30 -12.36 22.10 9.08
C ILE A 30 -12.40 21.10 10.24
N ILE A 31 -11.81 19.91 10.06
CA ILE A 31 -11.72 18.88 11.10
C ILE A 31 -10.88 19.38 12.29
N GLU A 32 -9.74 20.02 12.02
CA GLU A 32 -8.81 20.51 13.07
C GLU A 32 -9.35 21.75 13.80
N ALA A 33 -10.04 22.64 13.09
CA ALA A 33 -10.64 23.85 13.66
C ALA A 33 -12.00 23.59 14.33
N GLU A 34 -12.57 22.39 14.15
CA GLU A 34 -13.93 22.05 14.57
C GLU A 34 -14.99 23.06 14.09
N GLY A 35 -14.81 23.62 12.88
CA GLY A 35 -15.66 24.68 12.36
C GLY A 35 -15.32 25.08 10.93
N GLY A 36 -16.29 25.68 10.23
CA GLY A 36 -16.15 26.11 8.84
C GLY A 36 -17.42 25.86 8.01
N GLU A 37 -17.33 26.11 6.71
CA GLU A 37 -18.41 25.81 5.74
C GLU A 37 -18.72 24.30 5.76
N TYR A 38 -19.97 23.91 6.02
CA TYR A 38 -20.38 22.51 6.21
C TYR A 38 -19.65 21.78 7.36
N GLY A 39 -19.18 22.51 8.38
CA GLY A 39 -18.42 21.95 9.48
C GLY A 39 -19.18 20.87 10.27
N GLU A 40 -20.45 21.10 10.59
CA GLU A 40 -21.27 20.13 11.34
C GLU A 40 -21.39 18.79 10.59
N GLU A 41 -21.65 18.83 9.28
CA GLU A 41 -21.80 17.64 8.45
C GLU A 41 -20.48 16.90 8.28
N ILE A 42 -19.38 17.63 8.04
CA ILE A 42 -18.04 17.04 7.88
C ILE A 42 -17.59 16.38 9.17
N LEU A 43 -17.75 17.05 10.31
CA LEU A 43 -17.40 16.50 11.62
C LEU A 43 -18.25 15.27 11.93
N LYS A 44 -19.54 15.29 11.59
CA LYS A 44 -20.40 14.10 11.78
C LYS A 44 -19.98 12.93 10.90
N LEU A 45 -19.63 13.18 9.64
CA LEU A 45 -19.09 12.15 8.75
C LEU A 45 -17.75 11.60 9.29
N ASN A 46 -16.90 12.47 9.83
CA ASN A 46 -15.62 12.05 10.41
C ASN A 46 -15.81 11.15 11.63
N GLU A 47 -16.71 11.52 12.55
CA GLU A 47 -17.09 10.70 13.71
C GLU A 47 -17.53 9.28 13.26
N LEU A 48 -18.41 9.19 12.27
CA LEU A 48 -18.88 7.91 11.73
C LEU A 48 -17.73 7.13 11.06
N ALA A 49 -16.82 7.81 10.35
CA ALA A 49 -15.67 7.18 9.73
C ALA A 49 -14.74 6.55 10.79
N HIS A 50 -14.49 7.21 11.92
CA HIS A 50 -13.73 6.64 13.03
C HIS A 50 -14.38 5.36 13.57
N ILE A 51 -15.71 5.36 13.79
CA ILE A 51 -16.43 4.17 14.26
C ILE A 51 -16.32 3.00 13.25
N LEU A 52 -16.44 3.29 11.95
CA LEU A 52 -16.28 2.30 10.88
C LEU A 52 -14.86 1.72 10.86
N ARG A 53 -13.86 2.59 10.99
CA ARG A 53 -12.43 2.23 11.01
C ARG A 53 -12.09 1.34 12.19
N ASP A 54 -12.54 1.71 13.39
CA ASP A 54 -12.32 0.93 14.60
C ASP A 54 -12.94 -0.46 14.49
N ARG A 55 -14.17 -0.55 13.96
CA ARG A 55 -14.85 -1.83 13.72
C ARG A 55 -14.09 -2.69 12.70
N LYS A 56 -13.59 -2.07 11.62
CA LYS A 56 -12.78 -2.73 10.59
C LYS A 56 -11.51 -3.37 11.19
N PHE A 57 -10.78 -2.65 12.03
CA PHE A 57 -9.58 -3.19 12.71
C PHE A 57 -9.90 -4.25 13.77
N LYS A 58 -10.97 -4.08 14.56
CA LYS A 58 -11.44 -5.11 15.52
C LYS A 58 -11.80 -6.43 14.84
N ASN A 59 -12.20 -6.37 13.56
CA ASN A 59 -12.52 -7.54 12.75
C ASN A 59 -11.31 -8.17 12.05
N GLY A 60 -10.10 -7.60 12.20
CA GLY A 60 -8.87 -8.17 11.68
C GLY A 60 -8.41 -7.59 10.35
N ALA A 61 -8.85 -6.40 9.96
CA ALA A 61 -8.23 -5.68 8.86
C ALA A 61 -6.79 -5.32 9.21
N ILE A 62 -5.91 -5.22 8.22
CA ILE A 62 -4.49 -4.90 8.40
C ILE A 62 -4.22 -3.53 7.79
N SER A 63 -3.59 -2.64 8.55
CA SER A 63 -3.14 -1.34 8.04
C SER A 63 -1.68 -1.44 7.64
N PHE A 64 -1.38 -1.20 6.37
CA PHE A 64 -0.02 -0.93 5.94
C PHE A 64 0.04 0.52 5.50
N GLU A 65 0.66 1.38 6.32
CA GLU A 65 0.95 2.74 5.88
C GLU A 65 2.28 2.74 5.13
N THR A 66 2.23 3.05 3.85
CA THR A 66 3.43 3.24 3.04
C THR A 66 3.72 4.72 2.88
N THR A 67 4.98 5.08 3.14
CA THR A 67 5.50 6.42 2.88
C THR A 67 5.61 6.65 1.37
N GLU A 68 4.70 7.45 0.79
CA GLU A 68 4.79 7.83 -0.62
C GLU A 68 5.66 9.08 -0.81
N VAL A 69 6.74 8.93 -1.57
CA VAL A 69 7.64 10.03 -1.92
C VAL A 69 7.15 10.70 -3.19
N LYS A 70 7.01 12.03 -3.17
CA LYS A 70 6.65 12.86 -4.33
C LYS A 70 7.69 13.96 -4.53
N PHE A 71 7.75 14.48 -5.75
CA PHE A 71 8.70 15.51 -6.15
C PHE A 71 7.98 16.84 -6.37
N LYS A 72 8.59 17.93 -5.88
CA LYS A 72 8.27 19.28 -6.34
C LYS A 72 8.98 19.48 -7.67
N LEU A 73 8.21 19.72 -8.72
CA LEU A 73 8.73 19.94 -10.07
C LEU A 73 8.68 21.43 -10.40
N ASP A 74 9.68 21.92 -11.13
CA ASP A 74 9.63 23.24 -11.77
C ASP A 74 8.80 23.20 -13.07
N GLU A 75 8.71 24.35 -13.75
CA GLU A 75 7.96 24.50 -15.00
C GLU A 75 8.48 23.62 -16.14
N SER A 76 9.76 23.23 -16.09
CA SER A 76 10.38 22.32 -17.06
C SER A 76 10.17 20.85 -16.70
N GLY A 77 9.55 20.56 -15.56
CA GLY A 77 9.34 19.22 -15.02
C GLY A 77 10.54 18.66 -14.26
N LYS A 78 11.54 19.47 -13.94
CA LYS A 78 12.74 19.05 -13.20
C LYS A 78 12.46 19.00 -11.69
N PRO A 79 12.90 17.96 -10.96
CA PRO A 79 12.69 17.86 -9.52
C PRO A 79 13.60 18.84 -8.77
N ILE A 80 12.99 19.81 -8.08
CA ILE A 80 13.67 20.81 -7.24
C ILE A 80 13.60 20.47 -5.75
N GLY A 81 12.79 19.49 -5.37
CA GLY A 81 12.68 19.05 -4.00
C GLY A 81 11.87 17.78 -3.84
N VAL A 82 11.99 17.16 -2.69
CA VAL A 82 11.26 15.95 -2.31
C VAL A 82 10.35 16.27 -1.14
N TYR A 83 9.16 15.67 -1.14
CA TYR A 83 8.27 15.68 0.02
C TYR A 83 7.61 14.32 0.18
N VAL A 84 7.30 13.97 1.42
CA VAL A 84 6.52 12.79 1.75
C VAL A 84 5.05 13.21 1.76
N LYS A 85 4.20 12.43 1.09
CA LYS A 85 2.77 12.65 1.14
C LYS A 85 2.22 12.08 2.46
N GLU A 86 1.69 12.95 3.30
CA GLU A 86 1.03 12.55 4.55
C GLU A 86 -0.42 12.15 4.31
N ARG A 87 -0.84 11.05 4.95
CA ARG A 87 -2.23 10.59 4.94
C ARG A 87 -2.94 11.04 6.21
N LYS A 88 -3.61 12.18 6.12
CA LYS A 88 -4.38 12.78 7.24
C LYS A 88 -5.82 12.26 7.34
N ASP A 89 -6.56 12.67 8.37
CA ASP A 89 -7.91 12.17 8.65
C ASP A 89 -8.92 12.46 7.53
N ALA A 90 -8.82 13.61 6.85
CA ALA A 90 -9.66 13.89 5.69
C ALA A 90 -9.55 12.80 4.58
N HIS A 91 -8.36 12.24 4.38
CA HIS A 91 -8.15 11.15 3.43
C HIS A 91 -8.79 9.86 3.93
N LYS A 92 -8.60 9.55 5.22
CA LYS A 92 -9.10 8.34 5.86
C LYS A 92 -10.65 8.34 5.93
N LEU A 93 -11.26 9.51 6.13
CA LEU A 93 -12.71 9.72 6.10
C LEU A 93 -13.31 9.23 4.79
N ILE A 94 -12.82 9.74 3.64
CA ILE A 94 -13.34 9.34 2.33
C ILE A 94 -13.08 7.85 2.09
N GLU A 95 -11.89 7.36 2.45
CA GLU A 95 -11.56 5.95 2.30
C GLU A 95 -12.56 5.04 3.04
N ASP A 96 -12.87 5.31 4.30
CA ASP A 96 -13.76 4.48 5.10
C ASP A 96 -15.20 4.42 4.51
N PHE A 97 -15.71 5.53 3.96
CA PHE A 97 -16.99 5.54 3.24
C PHE A 97 -16.93 4.83 1.88
N MET A 98 -15.82 4.95 1.14
CA MET A 98 -15.65 4.22 -0.12
C MET A 98 -15.57 2.72 0.12
N LEU A 99 -14.86 2.28 1.17
CA LEU A 99 -14.80 0.89 1.60
C LEU A 99 -16.18 0.36 1.97
N LEU A 100 -16.97 1.17 2.69
CA LEU A 100 -18.34 0.82 3.03
C LEU A 100 -19.20 0.58 1.78
N ALA A 101 -19.21 1.51 0.83
CA ALA A 101 -19.98 1.39 -0.41
C ALA A 101 -19.54 0.16 -1.23
N ASN A 102 -18.22 -0.01 -1.41
CA ASN A 102 -17.62 -1.16 -2.08
C ASN A 102 -18.06 -2.49 -1.47
N ARG A 103 -17.97 -2.62 -0.14
CA ARG A 103 -18.41 -3.82 0.59
C ARG A 103 -19.90 -4.06 0.42
N LYS A 104 -20.73 -3.02 0.54
CA LYS A 104 -22.19 -3.15 0.46
C LYS A 104 -22.68 -3.57 -0.93
N VAL A 105 -22.07 -3.07 -1.99
CA VAL A 105 -22.35 -3.55 -3.35
C VAL A 105 -21.98 -5.03 -3.51
N ALA A 106 -20.82 -5.44 -3.00
CA ALA A 106 -20.40 -6.84 -3.05
C ALA A 106 -21.33 -7.77 -2.24
N GLU A 107 -21.69 -7.39 -1.02
CA GLU A 107 -22.65 -8.13 -0.16
C GLU A 107 -24.04 -8.24 -0.79
N PHE A 108 -24.51 -7.19 -1.47
CA PHE A 108 -25.80 -7.18 -2.11
C PHE A 108 -25.88 -8.21 -3.24
N VAL A 109 -24.89 -8.22 -4.15
CA VAL A 109 -24.87 -9.16 -5.28
C VAL A 109 -24.54 -10.59 -4.83
N SER A 110 -23.72 -10.79 -3.78
CA SER A 110 -23.38 -12.15 -3.29
C SER A 110 -24.59 -12.92 -2.73
N LYS A 111 -25.62 -12.19 -2.27
CA LYS A 111 -26.90 -12.74 -1.81
C LYS A 111 -27.81 -13.16 -2.97
N MET A 112 -27.53 -12.73 -4.21
CA MET A 112 -28.32 -13.11 -5.38
C MET A 112 -28.01 -14.52 -5.89
N GLY A 113 -28.99 -15.12 -6.56
CA GLY A 113 -28.94 -16.51 -7.03
C GLY A 113 -29.52 -17.53 -6.04
N LYS A 114 -29.61 -18.80 -6.45
CA LYS A 114 -30.18 -19.89 -5.65
C LYS A 114 -29.20 -21.06 -5.56
N GLY A 115 -29.06 -21.63 -4.36
CA GLY A 115 -28.20 -22.80 -4.11
C GLY A 115 -26.74 -22.55 -4.52
N LYS A 116 -26.21 -23.42 -5.38
CA LYS A 116 -24.84 -23.32 -5.91
C LYS A 116 -24.69 -22.34 -7.09
N GLN A 117 -25.79 -21.85 -7.66
CA GLN A 117 -25.76 -20.90 -8.78
C GLN A 117 -25.83 -19.47 -8.25
N LYS A 118 -24.67 -18.95 -7.85
CA LYS A 118 -24.47 -17.54 -7.52
C LYS A 118 -24.37 -16.69 -8.79
N TYR A 119 -24.77 -15.43 -8.68
CA TYR A 119 -24.67 -14.49 -9.79
C TYR A 119 -23.20 -14.15 -10.03
N THR A 120 -22.82 -14.14 -11.30
CA THR A 120 -21.48 -13.72 -11.72
C THR A 120 -21.24 -12.28 -11.31
N PHE A 121 -20.12 -12.00 -10.66
CA PHE A 121 -19.76 -10.63 -10.31
C PHE A 121 -18.25 -10.45 -10.32
N VAL A 122 -17.81 -9.20 -10.39
CA VAL A 122 -16.39 -8.87 -10.33
C VAL A 122 -16.05 -8.52 -8.88
N TYR A 123 -15.14 -9.27 -8.29
CA TYR A 123 -14.64 -9.03 -6.94
C TYR A 123 -13.19 -8.60 -6.97
N ARG A 124 -12.78 -7.88 -5.92
CA ARG A 124 -11.40 -7.55 -5.62
C ARG A 124 -10.98 -8.39 -4.43
N ILE A 125 -10.26 -9.47 -4.69
CA ILE A 125 -9.85 -10.40 -3.65
C ILE A 125 -8.42 -10.12 -3.21
N HIS A 126 -8.11 -10.51 -1.99
CA HIS A 126 -6.76 -10.56 -1.45
C HIS A 126 -6.67 -11.82 -0.62
N ASP A 127 -5.85 -12.77 -1.07
CA ASP A 127 -5.71 -14.06 -0.41
C ASP A 127 -4.93 -13.97 0.90
N LEU A 128 -4.91 -15.08 1.62
CA LEU A 128 -4.05 -15.27 2.79
C LEU A 128 -2.56 -15.18 2.40
N PRO A 129 -1.70 -14.67 3.31
CA PRO A 129 -0.26 -14.73 3.14
C PRO A 129 0.23 -16.16 2.90
N LYS A 130 1.26 -16.32 2.06
CA LYS A 130 1.89 -17.64 1.90
C LYS A 130 2.56 -18.04 3.23
N PRO A 131 2.33 -19.25 3.75
CA PRO A 131 2.88 -19.67 5.04
C PRO A 131 4.39 -19.47 5.15
N ASP A 132 5.15 -19.83 4.13
CA ASP A 132 6.61 -19.69 4.13
C ASP A 132 7.05 -18.22 4.21
N SER A 133 6.40 -17.34 3.45
CA SER A 133 6.71 -15.91 3.47
C SER A 133 6.36 -15.27 4.81
N LEU A 134 5.23 -15.66 5.42
CA LEU A 134 4.83 -15.18 6.74
C LEU A 134 5.76 -15.71 7.84
N ASN A 135 6.19 -16.97 7.76
CA ASN A 135 7.12 -17.57 8.73
C ASN A 135 8.50 -16.91 8.68
N SER A 136 9.04 -16.67 7.48
CA SER A 136 10.32 -15.95 7.32
C SER A 136 10.23 -14.53 7.88
N PHE A 137 9.11 -13.84 7.62
CA PHE A 137 8.87 -12.53 8.20
C PHE A 137 8.76 -12.58 9.73
N ALA A 138 8.03 -13.54 10.29
CA ALA A 138 7.88 -13.71 11.73
C ALA A 138 9.23 -13.94 12.43
N GLN A 139 10.12 -14.75 11.83
CA GLN A 139 11.48 -14.97 12.34
C GLN A 139 12.32 -13.70 12.32
N PHE A 140 12.19 -12.88 11.26
CA PHE A 140 12.88 -11.61 11.17
C PHE A 140 12.37 -10.62 12.22
N ALA A 141 11.05 -10.44 12.31
CA ALA A 141 10.40 -9.54 13.27
C ALA A 141 10.74 -9.91 14.73
N ALA A 142 10.92 -11.20 15.04
CA ALA A 142 11.29 -11.68 16.37
C ALA A 142 12.65 -11.13 16.85
N ARG A 143 13.57 -10.80 15.95
CA ARG A 143 14.87 -10.19 16.31
C ARG A 143 14.73 -8.76 16.81
N PHE A 144 13.67 -8.07 16.38
CA PHE A 144 13.27 -6.75 16.86
C PHE A 144 12.31 -6.85 18.06
N GLY A 145 12.13 -8.04 18.64
CA GLY A 145 11.26 -8.26 19.79
C GLY A 145 9.79 -8.50 19.45
N TYR A 146 9.42 -8.58 18.16
CA TYR A 146 8.03 -8.72 17.75
C TYR A 146 7.64 -10.18 17.49
N LYS A 147 6.56 -10.63 18.14
CA LYS A 147 5.99 -11.96 17.94
C LYS A 147 4.81 -11.88 16.98
N ILE A 148 5.00 -12.35 15.75
CA ILE A 148 3.92 -12.48 14.76
C ILE A 148 3.22 -13.83 14.98
N SER A 149 1.92 -13.77 15.27
CA SER A 149 1.11 -14.97 15.43
C SER A 149 0.79 -15.57 14.06
N THR A 150 0.86 -16.90 13.96
CA THR A 150 0.47 -17.66 12.77
C THR A 150 -0.68 -18.64 13.05
N LYS A 151 -1.32 -18.54 14.23
CA LYS A 151 -2.35 -19.47 14.70
C LYS A 151 -3.68 -19.35 13.94
N SER A 152 -4.08 -18.13 13.63
CA SER A 152 -5.32 -17.82 12.91
C SER A 152 -5.16 -16.50 12.16
N GLY A 153 -5.92 -16.29 11.08
CA GLY A 153 -5.86 -15.04 10.32
C GLY A 153 -6.13 -13.79 11.18
N LYS A 154 -7.05 -13.89 12.16
CA LYS A 154 -7.37 -12.79 13.07
C LYS A 154 -6.22 -12.51 14.05
N ASP A 155 -5.58 -13.55 14.58
CA ASP A 155 -4.40 -13.37 15.46
C ASP A 155 -3.21 -12.82 14.68
N THR A 156 -3.02 -13.28 13.44
CA THR A 156 -2.01 -12.75 12.52
C THR A 156 -2.24 -11.26 12.31
N ALA A 157 -3.45 -10.86 11.90
CA ALA A 157 -3.79 -9.46 11.69
C ALA A 157 -3.59 -8.60 12.96
N LYS A 158 -4.00 -9.11 14.13
CA LYS A 158 -3.80 -8.42 15.41
C LYS A 158 -2.30 -8.22 15.71
N SER A 159 -1.48 -9.25 15.52
CA SER A 159 -0.03 -9.15 15.74
C SER A 159 0.66 -8.24 14.73
N LEU A 160 0.20 -8.21 13.48
CA LEU A 160 0.68 -7.29 12.45
C LEU A 160 0.30 -5.84 12.76
N ASN A 161 -0.95 -5.56 13.14
CA ASN A 161 -1.35 -4.20 13.52
C ASN A 161 -0.60 -3.70 14.75
N TYR A 162 -0.39 -4.57 15.75
CA TYR A 162 0.43 -4.24 16.91
C TYR A 162 1.86 -3.86 16.50
N LEU A 163 2.47 -4.69 15.64
CA LEU A 163 3.78 -4.39 15.06
C LEU A 163 3.76 -3.02 14.37
N MET A 164 2.86 -2.78 13.42
CA MET A 164 2.80 -1.53 12.63
C MET A 164 2.66 -0.29 13.52
N HIS A 165 1.87 -0.37 14.59
CA HIS A 165 1.70 0.73 15.53
C HIS A 165 2.95 0.95 16.40
N ASP A 166 3.54 -0.14 16.92
CA ASP A 166 4.68 -0.04 17.83
C ASP A 166 6.00 0.30 17.12
N VAL A 167 6.12 0.02 15.81
CA VAL A 167 7.29 0.43 15.02
C VAL A 167 7.22 1.88 14.54
N GLU A 168 6.09 2.56 14.71
CA GLU A 168 5.92 3.93 14.23
C GLU A 168 6.94 4.89 14.87
N GLY A 169 7.67 5.63 14.04
CA GLY A 169 8.75 6.52 14.46
C GLY A 169 10.08 5.83 14.79
N LYS A 170 10.15 4.49 14.76
CA LYS A 170 11.39 3.74 14.98
C LYS A 170 12.24 3.60 13.71
N LYS A 171 13.54 3.37 13.87
CA LYS A 171 14.48 3.24 12.74
C LYS A 171 14.12 2.07 11.81
N GLU A 172 13.59 1.00 12.39
CA GLU A 172 13.21 -0.24 11.72
C GLU A 172 11.81 -0.19 11.07
N GLN A 173 11.05 0.90 11.21
CA GLN A 173 9.67 1.03 10.70
C GLN A 173 9.58 0.66 9.22
N ASN A 174 10.40 1.31 8.38
CA ASN A 174 10.36 1.14 6.93
C ASN A 174 10.63 -0.31 6.53
N VAL A 175 11.65 -0.91 7.15
CA VAL A 175 12.08 -2.29 6.87
C VAL A 175 10.99 -3.30 7.26
N LEU A 176 10.48 -3.22 8.49
CA LEU A 176 9.48 -4.16 8.99
C LEU A 176 8.16 -4.02 8.21
N THR A 177 7.76 -2.79 7.89
CA THR A 177 6.57 -2.52 7.07
C THR A 177 6.73 -3.10 5.65
N GLN A 178 7.86 -2.87 4.99
CA GLN A 178 8.09 -3.40 3.64
C GLN A 178 8.12 -4.94 3.61
N LEU A 179 8.78 -5.59 4.57
CA LEU A 179 8.80 -7.05 4.65
C LEU A 179 7.42 -7.62 4.97
N ALA A 180 6.65 -6.97 5.85
CA ALA A 180 5.28 -7.37 6.13
C ALA A 180 4.42 -7.32 4.87
N ILE A 181 4.47 -6.22 4.10
CA ILE A 181 3.76 -6.09 2.81
C ILE A 181 4.19 -7.18 1.83
N ARG A 182 5.49 -7.46 1.70
CA ARG A 182 6.02 -8.50 0.80
C ARG A 182 5.57 -9.91 1.18
N SER A 183 5.24 -10.15 2.46
CA SER A 183 4.72 -11.43 2.92
C SER A 183 3.25 -11.66 2.55
N MET A 184 2.50 -10.60 2.24
CA MET A 184 1.10 -10.66 1.88
C MET A 184 0.89 -11.15 0.44
N ALA A 185 -0.27 -11.77 0.17
CA ALA A 185 -0.69 -12.04 -1.20
C ALA A 185 -0.98 -10.73 -1.95
N LYS A 186 -0.86 -10.74 -3.28
CA LYS A 186 -1.27 -9.59 -4.09
C LYS A 186 -2.77 -9.63 -4.31
N ALA A 187 -3.43 -8.48 -4.19
CA ALA A 187 -4.83 -8.38 -4.53
C ALA A 187 -5.04 -8.44 -6.06
N ILE A 188 -6.11 -9.12 -6.50
CA ILE A 188 -6.46 -9.29 -7.91
C ILE A 188 -7.96 -9.12 -8.14
N TYR A 189 -8.34 -8.86 -9.40
CA TYR A 189 -9.74 -8.98 -9.81
C TYR A 189 -10.04 -10.42 -10.23
N THR A 190 -11.21 -10.94 -9.85
CA THR A 190 -11.70 -12.28 -10.28
C THR A 190 -13.20 -12.39 -10.07
N THR A 191 -13.80 -13.42 -10.69
CA THR A 191 -15.18 -13.87 -10.51
C THR A 191 -15.31 -15.05 -9.53
N LYS A 192 -14.19 -15.70 -9.16
CA LYS A 192 -14.19 -17.01 -8.46
C LYS A 192 -14.08 -16.92 -6.94
N GLY A 193 -13.61 -15.79 -6.42
CA GLY A 193 -13.47 -15.52 -4.98
C GLY A 193 -14.16 -14.21 -4.63
N THR A 194 -14.45 -14.01 -3.35
CA THR A 194 -15.16 -12.80 -2.89
C THR A 194 -14.49 -12.09 -1.72
N SER A 195 -13.65 -12.79 -0.96
CA SER A 195 -13.04 -12.29 0.28
C SER A 195 -11.79 -11.46 0.06
N HIS A 196 -11.58 -10.47 0.91
CA HIS A 196 -10.39 -9.63 0.94
C HIS A 196 -9.74 -9.68 2.33
N TYR A 197 -8.72 -10.52 2.48
CA TYR A 197 -8.04 -10.78 3.75
C TYR A 197 -7.52 -9.51 4.41
N GLY A 198 -6.79 -8.66 3.68
CA GLY A 198 -6.22 -7.42 4.23
C GLY A 198 -7.26 -6.41 4.75
N LEU A 199 -8.53 -6.53 4.34
CA LEU A 199 -9.62 -5.64 4.78
C LEU A 199 -10.57 -6.33 5.76
N ALA A 200 -10.37 -7.62 6.04
CA ALA A 200 -11.29 -8.47 6.79
C ALA A 200 -12.75 -8.39 6.30
N PHE A 201 -12.94 -8.42 4.97
CA PHE A 201 -14.26 -8.46 4.34
C PHE A 201 -14.48 -9.78 3.62
N ASP A 202 -15.62 -10.43 3.87
CA ASP A 202 -16.01 -11.67 3.19
C ASP A 202 -16.40 -11.44 1.73
N HIS A 203 -16.91 -10.24 1.43
CA HIS A 203 -17.27 -9.81 0.08
C HIS A 203 -16.74 -8.40 -0.17
N TYR A 204 -15.90 -8.24 -1.19
CA TYR A 204 -15.36 -6.94 -1.56
C TYR A 204 -15.19 -6.76 -3.06
N THR A 205 -15.53 -5.57 -3.55
CA THR A 205 -15.34 -5.17 -4.95
C THR A 205 -14.85 -3.73 -5.03
N HIS A 206 -14.43 -3.29 -6.21
CA HIS A 206 -14.25 -1.87 -6.49
C HIS A 206 -15.46 -1.34 -7.27
N PHE A 207 -16.17 -0.39 -6.67
CA PHE A 207 -17.37 0.24 -7.24
C PHE A 207 -17.22 1.77 -7.39
N THR A 208 -16.41 2.39 -6.56
CA THR A 208 -16.38 3.84 -6.31
C THR A 208 -15.52 4.66 -7.27
N SER A 209 -14.97 4.08 -8.34
CA SER A 209 -14.12 4.82 -9.30
C SER A 209 -14.24 4.35 -10.76
N PRO A 210 -15.46 4.28 -11.35
CA PRO A 210 -15.67 3.84 -12.74
C PRO A 210 -14.99 4.71 -13.81
N ILE A 211 -14.67 5.97 -13.51
CA ILE A 211 -13.98 6.87 -14.44
C ILE A 211 -12.54 6.42 -14.73
N ARG A 212 -11.86 5.80 -13.76
CA ARG A 212 -10.42 5.47 -13.82
C ARG A 212 -10.09 3.99 -13.66
N ARG A 213 -11.10 3.14 -13.44
CA ARG A 213 -10.95 1.69 -13.29
C ARG A 213 -12.02 0.97 -14.09
N TYR A 214 -11.62 0.17 -15.07
CA TYR A 214 -12.54 -0.63 -15.86
C TYR A 214 -13.30 -1.70 -15.04
N PRO A 215 -12.72 -2.33 -14.00
CA PRO A 215 -13.47 -3.21 -13.10
C PRO A 215 -14.70 -2.56 -12.48
N ASP A 216 -14.60 -1.31 -12.03
CA ASP A 216 -15.75 -0.57 -11.51
C ASP A 216 -16.83 -0.38 -12.58
N VAL A 217 -16.46 -0.15 -13.84
CA VAL A 217 -17.44 -0.09 -14.95
C VAL A 217 -18.18 -1.43 -15.11
N MET A 218 -17.46 -2.55 -15.04
CA MET A 218 -18.05 -3.89 -15.08
C MET A 218 -19.03 -4.10 -13.92
N VAL A 219 -18.62 -3.73 -12.70
CA VAL A 219 -19.43 -3.79 -11.48
C VAL A 219 -20.70 -2.95 -11.61
N HIS A 220 -20.60 -1.71 -12.08
CA HIS A 220 -21.76 -0.82 -12.32
C HIS A 220 -22.75 -1.43 -13.33
N ARG A 221 -22.26 -1.98 -14.44
CA ARG A 221 -23.10 -2.61 -15.47
C ARG A 221 -23.81 -3.85 -14.94
N LEU A 222 -23.08 -4.72 -14.23
CA LEU A 222 -23.64 -5.94 -13.64
C LEU A 222 -24.67 -5.61 -12.56
N LEU A 223 -24.35 -4.68 -11.64
CA LEU A 223 -25.27 -4.25 -10.59
C LEU A 223 -26.56 -3.70 -11.21
N PHE A 224 -26.46 -2.82 -12.20
CA PHE A 224 -27.64 -2.27 -12.87
C PHE A 224 -28.45 -3.36 -13.59
N HIS A 225 -27.80 -4.28 -14.31
CA HIS A 225 -28.47 -5.40 -14.96
C HIS A 225 -29.26 -6.26 -13.96
N TYR A 226 -28.67 -6.57 -12.80
CA TYR A 226 -29.33 -7.37 -11.76
C TYR A 226 -30.45 -6.64 -11.03
N LEU A 227 -30.31 -5.32 -10.81
CA LEU A 227 -31.40 -4.51 -10.27
C LEU A 227 -32.64 -4.48 -11.18
N ASN A 228 -32.49 -4.75 -12.48
CA ASN A 228 -33.59 -4.84 -13.44
C ASN A 228 -34.07 -6.28 -13.69
N GLY A 229 -33.72 -7.23 -12.80
CA GLY A 229 -34.15 -8.63 -12.93
C GLY A 229 -33.40 -9.44 -13.99
N GLY A 230 -32.25 -8.95 -14.45
CA GLY A 230 -31.41 -9.64 -15.41
C GLY A 230 -30.84 -10.97 -14.89
N GLN A 231 -30.68 -11.94 -15.79
CA GLN A 231 -30.07 -13.24 -15.49
C GLN A 231 -28.56 -13.12 -15.23
N SER A 232 -27.98 -14.11 -14.54
CA SER A 232 -26.54 -14.18 -14.26
C SER A 232 -25.71 -14.06 -15.56
N ALA A 233 -24.62 -13.29 -15.49
CA ALA A 233 -23.75 -13.06 -16.64
C ALA A 233 -22.80 -14.24 -16.87
N ASN A 234 -22.18 -14.32 -18.05
CA ASN A 234 -21.19 -15.35 -18.35
C ASN A 234 -19.92 -15.15 -17.49
N ALA A 235 -19.65 -16.08 -16.57
CA ALA A 235 -18.52 -16.01 -15.65
C ALA A 235 -17.16 -16.04 -16.36
N GLU A 236 -17.00 -16.89 -17.37
CA GLU A 236 -15.74 -17.04 -18.10
C GLU A 236 -15.38 -15.77 -18.88
N HIS A 237 -16.38 -15.10 -19.46
CA HIS A 237 -16.17 -13.82 -20.14
C HIS A 237 -15.65 -12.75 -19.17
N TYR A 238 -16.29 -12.61 -18.00
CA TYR A 238 -15.86 -11.62 -17.00
C TYR A 238 -14.53 -12.00 -16.33
N GLU A 239 -14.22 -13.29 -16.17
CA GLU A 239 -12.92 -13.73 -15.64
C GLU A 239 -11.77 -13.27 -16.54
N LYS A 240 -11.89 -13.43 -17.86
CA LYS A 240 -10.87 -12.95 -18.82
C LYS A 240 -10.66 -11.43 -18.72
N LEU A 241 -11.73 -10.66 -18.51
CA LEU A 241 -11.65 -9.21 -18.30
C LEU A 241 -11.01 -8.85 -16.95
N CYS A 242 -11.25 -9.65 -15.90
CA CYS A 242 -10.63 -9.50 -14.59
C CYS A 242 -9.12 -9.76 -14.64
N GLU A 243 -8.70 -10.83 -15.33
CA GLU A 243 -7.29 -11.15 -15.56
C GLU A 243 -6.59 -10.02 -16.31
N HIS A 244 -7.19 -9.53 -17.39
CA HIS A 244 -6.68 -8.39 -18.16
C HIS A 244 -6.55 -7.14 -17.28
N SER A 245 -7.59 -6.80 -16.52
CA SER A 245 -7.58 -5.61 -15.64
C SER A 245 -6.49 -5.70 -14.57
N SER A 246 -6.28 -6.89 -14.00
CA SER A 246 -5.21 -7.13 -13.01
C SER A 246 -3.82 -6.98 -13.62
N GLN A 247 -3.63 -7.44 -14.87
CA GLN A 247 -2.37 -7.24 -15.60
C GLN A 247 -2.13 -5.76 -15.92
N MET A 248 -3.16 -5.01 -16.32
CA MET A 248 -3.04 -3.58 -16.62
C MET A 248 -2.75 -2.76 -15.36
N GLU A 249 -3.35 -3.10 -14.21
CA GLU A 249 -3.01 -2.51 -12.92
C GLU A 249 -1.52 -2.71 -12.58
N LYS A 250 -1.02 -3.94 -12.73
CA LYS A 250 0.40 -4.23 -12.52
C LYS A 250 1.29 -3.40 -13.46
N LYS A 251 0.95 -3.35 -14.75
CA LYS A 251 1.70 -2.58 -15.75
C LYS A 251 1.73 -1.09 -15.42
N ALA A 252 0.61 -0.51 -14.99
CA ALA A 252 0.54 0.88 -14.57
C ALA A 252 1.40 1.16 -13.32
N ALA A 253 1.33 0.29 -12.30
CA ALA A 253 2.14 0.40 -11.10
C ALA A 253 3.64 0.29 -11.39
N ASP A 254 4.04 -0.63 -12.28
CA ASP A 254 5.44 -0.78 -12.68
C ASP A 254 5.95 0.44 -13.47
N ALA A 255 5.10 1.06 -14.30
CA ALA A 255 5.41 2.31 -14.99
C ALA A 255 5.54 3.50 -14.02
N GLU A 256 4.64 3.62 -13.05
CA GLU A 256 4.71 4.66 -12.00
C GLU A 256 6.00 4.53 -11.19
N ARG A 257 6.34 3.32 -10.70
CA ARG A 257 7.61 3.08 -10.01
C ARG A 257 8.82 3.45 -10.86
N SER A 258 8.78 3.14 -12.17
CA SER A 258 9.85 3.50 -13.09
C SER A 258 10.00 5.02 -13.27
N SER A 259 8.88 5.75 -13.31
CA SER A 259 8.86 7.21 -13.37
C SER A 259 9.41 7.84 -12.08
N VAL A 260 9.00 7.33 -10.92
CA VAL A 260 9.53 7.77 -9.61
C VAL A 260 11.03 7.54 -9.53
N LYS A 261 11.53 6.35 -9.92
CA LYS A 261 12.98 6.07 -9.96
C LYS A 261 13.74 7.00 -10.89
N TYR A 262 13.16 7.35 -12.03
CA TYR A 262 13.77 8.33 -12.93
C TYR A 262 13.89 9.70 -12.26
N LYS A 263 12.83 10.18 -11.57
CA LYS A 263 12.87 11.45 -10.86
C LYS A 263 13.82 11.44 -9.65
N GLN A 264 13.94 10.32 -8.94
CA GLN A 264 14.97 10.14 -7.91
C GLN A 264 16.38 10.28 -8.49
N ALA A 265 16.65 9.63 -9.62
CA ALA A 265 17.94 9.73 -10.31
C ALA A 265 18.19 11.16 -10.80
N GLU A 266 17.22 11.79 -11.46
CA GLU A 266 17.33 13.18 -11.91
C GLU A 266 17.64 14.15 -10.77
N TYR A 267 16.98 13.99 -9.61
CA TYR A 267 17.24 14.78 -8.41
C TYR A 267 18.65 14.54 -7.85
N LEU A 268 19.07 13.28 -7.69
CA LEU A 268 20.39 12.96 -7.12
C LEU A 268 21.57 13.23 -8.07
N LYS A 269 21.32 13.45 -9.36
CA LYS A 269 22.38 13.80 -10.33
C LYS A 269 23.11 15.08 -9.93
N GLU A 270 22.41 16.05 -9.35
CA GLU A 270 23.01 17.30 -8.86
C GLU A 270 23.66 17.17 -7.48
N GLN A 271 23.54 15.99 -6.86
CA GLN A 271 24.06 15.67 -5.52
C GLN A 271 25.25 14.71 -5.58
N VAL A 272 25.79 14.42 -6.78
CA VAL A 272 26.96 13.57 -6.95
C VAL A 272 28.15 14.15 -6.18
N GLY A 273 28.80 13.31 -5.36
CA GLY A 273 29.90 13.69 -4.48
C GLY A 273 29.47 14.02 -3.04
N ASN A 274 28.21 14.36 -2.81
CA ASN A 274 27.69 14.68 -1.48
C ASN A 274 27.53 13.43 -0.61
N ILE A 275 27.65 13.62 0.70
CA ILE A 275 27.53 12.57 1.71
C ILE A 275 26.16 12.69 2.39
N PHE A 276 25.50 11.55 2.57
CA PHE A 276 24.20 11.46 3.25
C PHE A 276 24.21 10.32 4.27
N SER A 277 23.40 10.46 5.31
CA SER A 277 22.98 9.32 6.13
C SER A 277 21.86 8.57 5.43
N GLY A 278 21.97 7.24 5.42
CA GLY A 278 20.99 6.36 4.82
C GLY A 278 20.75 5.12 5.67
N ILE A 279 19.64 4.45 5.41
CA ILE A 279 19.25 3.20 6.06
C ILE A 279 19.32 2.10 5.01
N ILE A 280 19.92 0.96 5.35
CA ILE A 280 19.94 -0.21 4.45
C ILE A 280 18.51 -0.69 4.26
N SER A 281 17.98 -0.55 3.04
CA SER A 281 16.61 -0.90 2.63
C SER A 281 16.51 -2.28 1.97
N GLY A 282 17.65 -2.88 1.60
CA GLY A 282 17.72 -4.19 0.99
C GLY A 282 19.14 -4.72 0.89
N VAL A 283 19.28 -6.05 0.86
CA VAL A 283 20.55 -6.71 0.56
C VAL A 283 20.34 -7.77 -0.51
N THR A 284 21.34 -7.94 -1.37
CA THR A 284 21.38 -8.95 -2.44
C THR A 284 22.80 -9.48 -2.57
N GLU A 285 22.97 -10.52 -3.38
CA GLU A 285 24.29 -11.06 -3.75
C GLU A 285 25.17 -10.04 -4.51
N TRP A 286 24.56 -9.00 -5.09
CA TRP A 286 25.25 -7.99 -5.91
C TRP A 286 25.63 -6.72 -5.12
N GLY A 287 24.86 -6.40 -4.08
CA GLY A 287 24.99 -5.13 -3.36
C GLY A 287 23.98 -4.94 -2.24
N MET A 288 24.17 -3.86 -1.48
CA MET A 288 23.19 -3.37 -0.51
C MET A 288 22.48 -2.13 -1.08
N TYR A 289 21.16 -2.08 -0.96
CA TYR A 289 20.35 -0.91 -1.24
C TYR A 289 20.28 -0.04 0.01
N VAL A 290 20.44 1.26 -0.17
CA VAL A 290 20.39 2.26 0.90
C VAL A 290 19.38 3.33 0.51
N GLU A 291 18.44 3.61 1.40
CA GLU A 291 17.49 4.73 1.31
C GLU A 291 18.02 5.92 2.11
N ILE A 292 18.19 7.07 1.47
CA ILE A 292 18.63 8.30 2.14
C ILE A 292 17.54 8.78 3.11
N ILE A 293 17.91 9.12 4.35
CA ILE A 293 16.95 9.48 5.40
C ILE A 293 16.17 10.75 5.03
N GLU A 294 16.87 11.78 4.57
CA GLU A 294 16.33 13.13 4.32
C GLU A 294 15.38 13.19 3.13
N ASN A 295 15.75 12.56 2.02
CA ASN A 295 15.03 12.69 0.74
C ASN A 295 14.43 11.38 0.24
N LYS A 296 14.61 10.27 0.97
CA LYS A 296 14.03 8.95 0.65
C LYS A 296 14.39 8.41 -0.73
N CYS A 297 15.42 8.95 -1.39
CA CYS A 297 15.96 8.38 -2.61
C CYS A 297 16.75 7.12 -2.29
N GLU A 298 16.59 6.09 -3.12
CA GLU A 298 17.25 4.80 -2.95
C GLU A 298 18.36 4.62 -4.00
N GLY A 299 19.52 4.15 -3.55
CA GLY A 299 20.66 3.80 -4.40
C GLY A 299 21.32 2.51 -3.93
N MET A 300 22.27 2.00 -4.71
CA MET A 300 22.94 0.72 -4.43
C MET A 300 24.43 0.91 -4.20
N ILE A 301 24.96 0.28 -3.15
CA ILE A 301 26.40 0.07 -2.96
C ILE A 301 26.72 -1.34 -3.42
N ARG A 302 27.56 -1.47 -4.45
CA ARG A 302 28.01 -2.78 -4.96
C ARG A 302 28.98 -3.40 -3.97
N LEU A 303 28.86 -4.70 -3.69
CA LEU A 303 29.74 -5.37 -2.70
C LEU A 303 31.22 -5.25 -3.07
N ARG A 304 31.53 -5.33 -4.37
CA ARG A 304 32.89 -5.18 -4.92
C ARG A 304 33.52 -3.80 -4.67
N ASP A 305 32.70 -2.78 -4.41
CA ASP A 305 33.17 -1.42 -4.17
C ASP A 305 33.49 -1.20 -2.68
N ILE A 306 33.19 -2.18 -1.81
CA ILE A 306 33.52 -2.18 -0.39
C ILE A 306 34.90 -2.83 -0.22
N SER A 307 35.95 -2.03 -0.15
CA SER A 307 37.33 -2.51 -0.24
C SER A 307 37.89 -3.13 1.05
N ASP A 308 37.16 -3.08 2.17
CA ASP A 308 37.70 -3.45 3.48
C ASP A 308 37.61 -4.95 3.79
N ASP A 309 36.77 -5.69 3.06
CA ASP A 309 36.57 -7.14 3.17
C ASP A 309 35.88 -7.71 1.92
N PHE A 310 35.80 -9.04 1.80
CA PHE A 310 34.95 -9.73 0.83
C PHE A 310 33.60 -10.07 1.48
N TYR A 311 32.52 -9.45 1.01
CA TYR A 311 31.19 -9.61 1.60
C TYR A 311 30.36 -10.66 0.85
N THR A 312 29.62 -11.48 1.60
CA THR A 312 28.66 -12.45 1.07
C THR A 312 27.28 -12.25 1.68
N LEU A 313 26.24 -12.54 0.91
CA LEU A 313 24.86 -12.46 1.35
C LEU A 313 24.54 -13.57 2.38
N ASP A 314 23.94 -13.17 3.50
CA ASP A 314 23.20 -14.03 4.40
C ASP A 314 21.70 -13.73 4.25
N GLU A 315 21.03 -14.50 3.38
CA GLU A 315 19.62 -14.33 3.07
C GLU A 315 18.73 -14.48 4.31
N LYS A 316 19.09 -15.41 5.21
CA LYS A 316 18.30 -15.66 6.43
C LYS A 316 18.38 -14.49 7.38
N ASN A 317 19.52 -13.80 7.40
CA ASN A 317 19.73 -12.65 8.27
C ASN A 317 19.44 -11.30 7.62
N TYR A 318 19.10 -11.27 6.32
CA TYR A 318 19.00 -10.02 5.54
C TYR A 318 20.23 -9.14 5.76
N ALA A 319 21.41 -9.77 5.72
CA ALA A 319 22.67 -9.11 5.98
C ALA A 319 23.70 -9.48 4.91
N ILE A 320 24.72 -8.64 4.79
CA ILE A 320 25.96 -8.99 4.11
C ILE A 320 27.07 -9.08 5.16
N ILE A 321 27.86 -10.15 5.10
CA ILE A 321 28.86 -10.48 6.11
C ILE A 321 30.22 -10.54 5.45
N GLY A 322 31.17 -9.77 5.97
CA GLY A 322 32.56 -9.78 5.55
C GLY A 322 33.23 -11.11 5.94
N GLN A 323 33.91 -11.76 5.01
CA GLN A 323 34.50 -13.08 5.24
C GLN A 323 35.68 -13.05 6.21
N ARG A 324 36.51 -12.00 6.18
CA ARG A 324 37.73 -11.90 6.99
C ARG A 324 37.52 -11.14 8.30
N LYS A 325 36.96 -9.93 8.23
CA LYS A 325 36.73 -9.03 9.36
C LYS A 325 35.42 -9.33 10.09
N LYS A 326 34.55 -10.16 9.50
CA LYS A 326 33.22 -10.52 10.06
C LYS A 326 32.35 -9.30 10.34
N LYS A 327 32.62 -8.17 9.66
CA LYS A 327 31.78 -6.98 9.72
C LYS A 327 30.43 -7.31 9.08
N VAL A 328 29.35 -6.91 9.72
CA VAL A 328 27.99 -7.18 9.28
C VAL A 328 27.34 -5.85 8.92
N TYR A 329 26.73 -5.80 7.74
CA TYR A 329 25.76 -4.75 7.39
C TYR A 329 24.41 -5.43 7.20
N GLN A 330 23.45 -5.05 8.02
CA GLN A 330 22.13 -5.66 8.07
C GLN A 330 21.06 -4.67 7.62
N LEU A 331 19.98 -5.22 7.07
CA LEU A 331 18.77 -4.47 6.77
C LEU A 331 18.30 -3.67 7.99
N GLY A 332 18.14 -2.35 7.82
CA GLY A 332 17.78 -1.41 8.89
C GLY A 332 18.97 -0.66 9.51
N ASP A 333 20.21 -1.10 9.26
CA ASP A 333 21.38 -0.38 9.77
C ASP A 333 21.51 1.01 9.12
N GLU A 334 21.98 1.96 9.93
CA GLU A 334 22.31 3.30 9.48
C GLU A 334 23.76 3.33 8.97
N VAL A 335 23.95 3.86 7.76
CA VAL A 335 25.25 3.97 7.10
C VAL A 335 25.43 5.36 6.50
N LYS A 336 26.68 5.83 6.46
CA LYS A 336 27.05 7.03 5.69
C LYS A 336 27.41 6.62 4.28
N ILE A 337 26.79 7.28 3.30
CA ILE A 337 27.00 7.01 1.88
C ILE A 337 27.44 8.27 1.17
N ARG A 338 28.19 8.11 0.07
CA ARG A 338 28.45 9.18 -0.89
C ARG A 338 27.76 8.84 -2.21
N VAL A 339 27.10 9.82 -2.81
CA VAL A 339 26.54 9.65 -4.16
C VAL A 339 27.70 9.53 -5.15
N LYS A 340 27.92 8.33 -5.69
CA LYS A 340 29.08 8.03 -6.54
C LYS A 340 28.80 8.38 -7.99
N GLN A 341 27.68 7.90 -8.52
CA GLN A 341 27.29 8.11 -9.91
C GLN A 341 25.79 7.95 -10.06
N VAL A 342 25.23 8.67 -11.04
CA VAL A 342 23.84 8.52 -11.46
C VAL A 342 23.78 8.28 -12.96
N ASP A 343 23.05 7.24 -13.37
CA ASP A 343 22.75 6.93 -14.77
C ASP A 343 21.23 7.08 -15.00
N LEU A 344 20.84 8.17 -15.68
CA LEU A 344 19.43 8.47 -15.97
C LEU A 344 18.80 7.48 -16.95
N THR A 345 19.58 6.95 -17.90
CA THR A 345 19.09 6.01 -18.91
C THR A 345 18.73 4.69 -18.24
N LYS A 346 19.60 4.21 -17.35
CA LYS A 346 19.36 2.99 -16.57
C LYS A 346 18.47 3.21 -15.35
N LYS A 347 18.23 4.47 -14.95
CA LYS A 347 17.53 4.86 -13.71
C LYS A 347 18.24 4.25 -12.49
N GLN A 348 19.57 4.26 -12.54
CA GLN A 348 20.44 3.66 -11.53
C GLN A 348 21.20 4.75 -10.77
N ILE A 349 21.28 4.57 -9.47
CA ILE A 349 21.97 5.45 -8.54
C ILE A 349 22.96 4.56 -7.81
N ASP A 350 24.25 4.78 -8.06
CA ASP A 350 25.33 4.06 -7.39
C ASP A 350 25.84 4.92 -6.22
N PHE A 351 25.95 4.28 -5.06
CA PHE A 351 26.54 4.86 -3.86
C PHE A 351 27.89 4.20 -3.57
N SER A 352 28.74 4.92 -2.85
CA SER A 352 29.89 4.33 -2.15
C SER A 352 29.69 4.44 -0.65
N LEU A 353 30.14 3.41 0.07
CA LEU A 353 30.14 3.42 1.52
C LEU A 353 31.24 4.38 2.01
N VAL A 354 30.89 5.28 2.93
CA VAL A 354 31.88 6.10 3.63
C VAL A 354 32.29 5.32 4.87
N GLN A 355 33.51 4.79 4.85
CA GLN A 355 34.12 4.15 6.01
C GLN A 355 34.69 5.24 6.93
N GLU A 356 34.48 5.08 8.24
CA GLU A 356 35.15 5.90 9.26
C GLU A 356 36.62 5.50 9.44
#